data_AF-A0A8C5RPU4-F1
#
_entry.id   AF-A0A8C5RPU4-F1
#
_cell.length_a   1.000
_cell.length_b   1.000
_cell.length_c   1.000
_cell.angle_alpha   90.00
_cell.angle_beta   90.00
_cell.angle_gamma   90.00
#
_symmetry.space_group_name_H-M   'P 1'
#
loop_
_entity.id
_entity.type
_entity.pdbx_description
1 polymer ?
#
loop_
_entity_poly.entity_id
_entity_poly.type
_entity_poly.pdbx_seq_one_letter_code
_entity_poly.pdbx_strand_id
1 'polypeptide(L)'
;MAKRCRAGRGVIGALLCAWTVVLLAKAERQFVNEWAAEIPGGLEAARLIADELDYELLGQIGLLENHYLFRHKDHPRRSRRSASHITRQLTDDDRVSSACMLYSFSILNPILNTRINRSLRKLDLHVLPVWQKGITGKGVVITVLDDGLEWNHTDIYFNYDPDASYDFNDNDHDPFPRYDPTNENKHGTRCAGEIAMQANNLKCGVGVAYNSKVGGKKY
;
A
#
# COMPACT_ATOMS: atom_id res chain seq x y z
N MET A 1 -53.92 -8.22 56.47
CA MET A 1 -52.65 -7.49 56.66
C MET A 1 -51.58 -8.20 55.82
N ALA A 2 -51.29 -7.81 54.58
CA ALA A 2 -50.71 -6.56 54.07
C ALA A 2 -49.18 -6.46 54.22
N LYS A 3 -48.53 -6.41 53.04
CA LYS A 3 -47.23 -5.83 52.68
C LYS A 3 -45.96 -6.61 53.02
N ARG A 4 -45.34 -7.17 51.97
CA ARG A 4 -43.88 -7.12 51.77
C ARG A 4 -43.54 -6.70 50.34
N CYS A 5 -42.53 -5.85 50.26
CA CYS A 5 -42.24 -4.90 49.19
C CYS A 5 -41.51 -5.52 47.98
N ARG A 6 -41.63 -4.80 46.86
CA ARG A 6 -40.88 -4.95 45.60
C ARG A 6 -39.35 -4.88 45.81
N ALA A 7 -38.64 -5.77 45.14
CA ALA A 7 -37.35 -5.51 44.49
C ALA A 7 -37.58 -5.97 43.03
N GLY A 8 -37.41 -5.15 41.99
CA GLY A 8 -36.17 -4.46 41.65
C GLY A 8 -35.62 -5.19 40.42
N ARG A 9 -35.79 -4.57 39.24
CA ARG A 9 -35.52 -5.14 37.92
C ARG A 9 -34.04 -5.51 37.73
N GLY A 10 -33.81 -6.55 36.92
CA GLY A 10 -32.78 -6.52 35.88
C GLY A 10 -31.68 -7.58 35.99
N VAL A 11 -31.87 -8.70 35.28
CA VAL A 11 -30.78 -9.37 34.54
C VAL A 11 -31.42 -10.09 33.33
N ILE A 12 -31.62 -9.38 32.22
CA ILE A 12 -31.73 -10.00 30.89
C ILE A 12 -30.83 -9.16 29.99
N GLY A 13 -29.66 -9.69 29.63
CA GLY A 13 -28.75 -9.00 28.72
C GLY A 13 -27.29 -9.34 28.94
N ALA A 14 -26.91 -10.60 28.76
CA ALA A 14 -25.49 -10.99 28.73
C ALA A 14 -25.21 -12.17 27.79
N LEU A 15 -25.98 -12.34 26.71
CA LEU A 15 -25.77 -13.44 25.75
C LEU A 15 -25.80 -13.03 24.26
N LEU A 16 -25.75 -11.73 23.94
CA LEU A 16 -25.76 -11.26 22.54
C LEU A 16 -24.48 -10.50 22.10
N CYS A 17 -23.45 -10.40 22.94
CA CYS A 17 -22.18 -9.76 22.54
C CYS A 17 -21.06 -10.75 22.14
N ALA A 18 -21.33 -12.06 22.14
CA ALA A 18 -20.34 -13.07 21.77
C ALA A 18 -20.42 -13.53 20.29
N TRP A 19 -21.33 -12.96 19.48
CA TRP A 19 -21.55 -13.36 18.08
C TRP A 19 -21.33 -12.23 17.05
N THR A 20 -20.95 -11.03 17.48
CA THR A 20 -20.68 -9.88 16.58
C THR A 20 -19.20 -9.52 16.43
N VAL A 21 -18.27 -10.30 16.99
CA VAL A 21 -16.80 -10.05 16.88
C VAL A 21 -16.09 -11.16 16.06
N VAL A 22 -16.76 -11.69 15.03
CA VAL A 22 -16.15 -12.67 14.10
C VAL A 22 -15.72 -12.05 12.76
N LEU A 23 -15.97 -10.76 12.50
CA LEU A 23 -15.66 -10.15 11.21
C LEU A 23 -15.00 -8.77 11.35
N LEU A 24 -13.82 -8.72 11.96
CA LEU A 24 -12.83 -7.67 11.66
C LEU A 24 -11.65 -8.37 11.00
N ALA A 25 -11.61 -8.18 9.68
CA ALA A 25 -10.94 -9.02 8.72
C ALA A 25 -9.42 -9.08 8.95
N LYS A 26 -8.88 -10.30 8.96
CA LYS A 26 -7.55 -10.54 8.38
C LYS A 26 -7.55 -9.93 6.98
N ALA A 27 -6.96 -8.75 6.82
CA ALA A 27 -6.71 -8.18 5.50
C ALA A 27 -5.60 -9.02 4.84
N GLU A 28 -6.04 -10.12 4.22
CA GLU A 28 -5.29 -10.94 3.27
C GLU A 28 -4.52 -10.00 2.31
N ARG A 29 -3.22 -10.19 2.03
CA ARG A 29 -2.58 -9.49 0.89
C ARG A 29 -3.32 -9.93 -0.37
N GLN A 30 -4.34 -9.17 -0.74
CA GLN A 30 -5.21 -9.52 -1.84
C GLN A 30 -4.69 -8.78 -3.07
N PHE A 31 -4.00 -9.51 -3.93
CA PHE A 31 -3.49 -9.02 -5.21
C PHE A 31 -4.66 -8.79 -6.15
N VAL A 32 -4.64 -7.69 -6.90
CA VAL A 32 -5.64 -7.42 -7.94
C VAL A 32 -5.10 -7.81 -9.30
N ASN A 33 -5.99 -8.12 -10.22
CA ASN A 33 -5.65 -8.42 -11.61
C ASN A 33 -5.29 -7.14 -12.40
N GLU A 34 -4.36 -6.34 -11.89
CA GLU A 34 -3.93 -5.08 -12.48
C GLU A 34 -2.41 -4.92 -12.31
N TRP A 35 -1.72 -4.45 -13.35
CA TRP A 35 -0.29 -4.20 -13.36
C TRP A 35 -0.03 -2.76 -13.81
N ALA A 36 0.83 -2.05 -13.09
CA ALA A 36 1.38 -0.79 -13.55
C ALA A 36 2.71 -1.08 -14.26
N ALA A 37 2.91 -0.56 -15.46
CA ALA A 37 4.16 -0.70 -16.19
C ALA A 37 4.59 0.61 -16.85
N GLU A 38 5.90 0.86 -16.85
CA GLU A 38 6.53 1.98 -17.53
C GLU A 38 7.04 1.53 -18.91
N ILE A 39 6.53 2.16 -19.96
CA ILE A 39 6.78 1.83 -21.38
C ILE A 39 7.14 3.13 -22.10
N PRO A 40 8.45 3.40 -22.31
CA PRO A 40 8.94 4.63 -22.94
C PRO A 40 8.43 4.86 -24.38
N GLY A 41 7.95 3.82 -25.06
CA GLY A 41 7.44 3.86 -26.43
C GLY A 41 6.03 4.46 -26.60
N GLY A 42 5.43 5.01 -25.54
CA GLY A 42 4.11 5.63 -25.62
C GLY A 42 2.94 4.64 -25.67
N LEU A 43 1.73 5.17 -25.90
CA LEU A 43 0.49 4.41 -25.81
C LEU A 43 0.40 3.28 -26.85
N GLU A 44 0.95 3.50 -28.05
CA GLU A 44 0.93 2.50 -29.12
C GLU A 44 1.85 1.32 -28.80
N ALA A 45 3.04 1.57 -28.24
CA ALA A 45 3.90 0.49 -27.76
C ALA A 45 3.23 -0.31 -26.64
N ALA A 46 2.60 0.38 -25.70
CA ALA A 46 1.85 -0.25 -24.62
C ALA A 46 0.69 -1.12 -25.13
N ARG A 47 0.00 -0.69 -26.19
CA ARG A 47 -1.09 -1.46 -26.81
C ARG A 47 -0.56 -2.74 -27.47
N LEU A 48 0.54 -2.64 -28.22
CA LEU A 48 1.16 -3.81 -28.87
C LEU A 48 1.60 -4.85 -27.84
N ILE A 49 2.24 -4.42 -26.75
CA ILE A 49 2.66 -5.31 -25.65
C ILE A 49 1.43 -5.97 -25.00
N ALA A 50 0.34 -5.22 -24.82
CA ALA A 50 -0.88 -5.78 -24.24
C ALA A 50 -1.43 -6.92 -25.11
N ASP A 51 -1.54 -6.69 -26.41
CA ASP A 51 -2.10 -7.66 -27.35
C ASP A 51 -1.19 -8.89 -27.52
N GLU A 52 0.13 -8.73 -27.45
CA GLU A 52 1.12 -9.80 -27.58
C GLU A 52 1.22 -10.69 -26.33
N LEU A 53 1.08 -10.11 -25.14
CA LEU A 53 1.27 -10.81 -23.86
C LEU A 53 -0.05 -11.17 -23.15
N ASP A 54 -1.18 -11.14 -23.86
CA ASP A 54 -2.53 -11.44 -23.32
C ASP A 54 -2.99 -10.54 -22.17
N TYR A 55 -2.54 -9.28 -22.18
CA TYR A 55 -3.07 -8.23 -21.33
C TYR A 55 -4.13 -7.39 -22.05
N GLU A 56 -4.92 -6.71 -21.26
CA GLU A 56 -5.82 -5.65 -21.65
C GLU A 56 -5.21 -4.35 -21.15
N LEU A 57 -4.85 -3.46 -22.09
CA LEU A 57 -4.42 -2.12 -21.77
C LEU A 57 -5.63 -1.32 -21.27
N LEU A 58 -5.65 -0.99 -19.99
CA LEU A 58 -6.72 -0.20 -19.41
C LEU A 58 -6.52 1.29 -19.73
N GLY A 59 -5.29 1.78 -19.71
CA GLY A 59 -4.96 3.17 -20.08
C GLY A 59 -3.75 3.74 -19.33
N GLN A 60 -3.44 5.00 -19.59
CA GLN A 60 -2.34 5.71 -18.92
C GLN A 60 -2.68 6.02 -17.46
N ILE A 61 -1.70 5.89 -16.57
CA ILE A 61 -1.84 6.18 -15.14
C ILE A 61 -1.72 7.70 -14.91
N GLY A 62 -2.87 8.34 -14.72
CA GLY A 62 -2.93 9.76 -14.37
C GLY A 62 -2.23 10.67 -15.39
N LEU A 63 -1.24 11.45 -14.93
CA LEU A 63 -0.42 12.34 -15.76
C LEU A 63 1.01 11.82 -15.96
N LEU A 64 1.30 10.59 -15.52
CA LEU A 64 2.63 10.01 -15.68
C LEU A 64 2.82 9.61 -17.14
N GLU A 65 3.71 10.31 -17.84
CA GLU A 65 4.11 9.93 -19.20
C GLU A 65 4.71 8.52 -19.16
N ASN A 66 4.42 7.73 -20.19
CA ASN A 66 4.92 6.37 -20.34
C ASN A 66 4.46 5.36 -19.27
N HIS A 67 3.57 5.71 -18.34
CA HIS A 67 3.08 4.76 -17.34
C HIS A 67 1.66 4.30 -17.67
N TYR A 68 1.48 2.99 -17.77
CA TYR A 68 0.22 2.39 -18.21
C TYR A 68 -0.24 1.31 -17.25
N LEU A 69 -1.56 1.16 -17.17
CA LEU A 69 -2.25 0.15 -16.39
C LEU A 69 -2.73 -0.98 -17.30
N PHE A 70 -2.39 -2.20 -16.93
CA PHE A 70 -2.71 -3.44 -17.64
C PHE A 70 -3.56 -4.35 -16.77
N ARG A 71 -4.34 -5.22 -17.39
CA ARG A 71 -5.09 -6.30 -16.74
C ARG A 71 -4.91 -7.58 -17.53
N HIS A 72 -4.55 -8.68 -16.89
CA HIS A 72 -4.38 -9.95 -17.59
C HIS A 72 -5.74 -10.60 -17.88
N LYS A 73 -5.96 -11.11 -19.09
CA LYS A 73 -7.28 -11.66 -19.51
C LYS A 73 -7.65 -12.92 -18.71
N ASP A 74 -6.69 -13.82 -18.52
CA ASP A 74 -6.90 -15.13 -17.90
C ASP A 74 -6.37 -15.24 -16.46
N HIS A 75 -6.55 -14.18 -15.67
CA HIS A 75 -6.19 -14.19 -14.25
C HIS A 75 -7.36 -13.73 -13.36
N PRO A 76 -7.62 -14.38 -12.21
CA PRO A 76 -8.73 -14.01 -11.35
C PRO A 76 -8.62 -12.57 -10.88
N ARG A 77 -9.75 -11.86 -10.83
CA ARG A 77 -9.85 -10.44 -10.40
C ARG A 77 -9.15 -10.16 -9.08
N ARG A 78 -9.14 -11.14 -8.17
CA ARG A 78 -8.46 -11.07 -6.87
C ARG A 78 -7.78 -12.40 -6.57
N SER A 79 -6.56 -12.33 -6.05
CA SER A 79 -5.80 -13.50 -5.61
C SER A 79 -5.17 -13.25 -4.24
N ARG A 80 -4.92 -14.32 -3.48
CA ARG A 80 -4.17 -14.26 -2.22
C ARG A 80 -2.65 -14.35 -2.43
N ARG A 81 -2.21 -14.68 -3.64
CA ARG A 81 -0.79 -14.83 -4.02
C ARG A 81 -0.46 -13.96 -5.23
N SER A 82 0.76 -13.45 -5.27
CA SER A 82 1.28 -12.72 -6.43
C SER A 82 1.36 -13.64 -7.63
N ALA A 83 1.02 -13.13 -8.81
CA ALA A 83 1.24 -13.82 -10.06
C ALA A 83 2.65 -13.46 -10.59
N SER A 84 3.68 -14.04 -9.97
CA SER A 84 5.08 -13.79 -10.34
C SER A 84 5.36 -14.14 -11.80
N HIS A 85 4.82 -15.26 -12.29
CA HIS A 85 4.97 -15.69 -13.68
C HIS A 85 4.37 -14.69 -14.68
N ILE A 86 3.20 -14.12 -14.37
CA ILE A 86 2.52 -13.14 -15.22
C ILE A 86 3.29 -11.82 -15.20
N THR A 87 3.65 -11.33 -14.01
CA THR A 87 4.49 -10.13 -13.86
C THR A 87 5.80 -10.25 -14.63
N ARG A 88 6.41 -11.45 -14.61
CA ARG A 88 7.66 -11.73 -15.32
C ARG A 88 7.53 -11.61 -16.84
N GLN A 89 6.38 -11.98 -17.42
CA GLN A 89 6.16 -11.80 -18.86
C GLN A 89 6.23 -10.33 -19.29
N LEU A 90 5.76 -9.41 -18.44
CA LEU A 90 5.90 -7.97 -18.70
C LEU A 90 7.32 -7.48 -18.47
N THR A 91 7.98 -7.89 -17.38
CA THR A 91 9.33 -7.40 -17.07
C THR A 91 10.43 -7.98 -17.95
N ASP A 92 10.21 -9.14 -18.58
CA ASP A 92 11.17 -9.78 -19.49
C ASP A 92 11.08 -9.19 -20.92
N ASP A 93 10.11 -8.30 -21.23
CA ASP A 93 10.02 -7.59 -22.51
C ASP A 93 10.94 -6.36 -22.52
N ASP A 94 11.84 -6.28 -23.51
CA ASP A 94 12.84 -5.22 -23.64
C ASP A 94 12.25 -3.80 -23.77
N ARG A 95 10.97 -3.67 -24.13
CA ARG A 95 10.26 -2.38 -24.26
C ARG A 95 9.69 -1.89 -22.94
N VAL A 96 9.67 -2.74 -21.91
CA VAL A 96 9.13 -2.44 -20.57
C VAL A 96 10.29 -2.08 -19.64
N SER A 97 10.31 -0.84 -19.17
CA SER A 97 11.32 -0.35 -18.21
C SER A 97 11.12 -0.96 -16.82
N SER A 98 9.86 -1.03 -16.40
CA SER A 98 9.47 -1.62 -15.12
C SER A 98 8.01 -2.07 -15.14
N ALA A 99 7.67 -3.11 -14.38
CA ALA A 99 6.28 -3.54 -14.19
C ALA A 99 6.07 -4.10 -12.78
N CYS A 100 4.93 -3.77 -12.16
CA CYS A 100 4.55 -4.32 -10.86
C CYS A 100 3.05 -4.64 -10.79
N MET A 101 2.72 -5.76 -10.13
CA MET A 101 1.34 -6.14 -9.86
C MET A 101 0.77 -5.28 -8.73
N LEU A 102 -0.44 -4.76 -8.91
CA LEU A 102 -1.12 -3.97 -7.90
C LEU A 102 -1.78 -4.87 -6.85
N TYR A 103 -1.91 -4.31 -5.64
CA TYR A 103 -2.61 -4.90 -4.51
C TYR A 103 -3.96 -4.20 -4.34
N SER A 104 -4.93 -4.88 -3.74
CA SER A 104 -6.25 -4.31 -3.42
C SER A 104 -6.16 -3.12 -2.45
N PHE A 105 -5.00 -2.94 -1.81
CA PHE A 105 -4.65 -1.81 -0.95
C PHE A 105 -3.42 -1.06 -1.49
N SER A 106 -3.11 -1.16 -2.79
CA SER A 106 -1.96 -0.49 -3.39
C SER A 106 -2.02 1.02 -3.16
N ILE A 107 -0.90 1.55 -2.67
CA ILE A 107 -0.64 2.96 -2.35
C ILE A 107 -0.77 3.87 -3.59
N LEU A 108 -0.71 3.28 -4.79
CA LEU A 108 -0.98 3.98 -6.04
C LEU A 108 -2.43 4.47 -6.14
N ASN A 109 -3.42 3.79 -5.53
CA ASN A 109 -4.83 4.16 -5.66
C ASN A 109 -5.17 5.57 -5.11
N PRO A 110 -4.64 6.01 -3.95
CA PRO A 110 -4.81 7.40 -3.49
C PRO A 110 -3.86 8.42 -4.13
N ILE A 111 -2.63 8.01 -4.51
CA ILE A 111 -1.58 8.94 -4.99
C ILE A 111 -1.71 9.23 -6.50
N LEU A 112 -2.06 8.22 -7.28
CA LEU A 112 -2.07 8.21 -8.73
C LEU A 112 -3.37 7.57 -9.18
N ASN A 113 -4.44 8.37 -9.30
CA ASN A 113 -5.79 7.88 -9.65
C ASN A 113 -5.74 6.79 -10.73
N THR A 114 -5.86 5.52 -10.31
CA THR A 114 -5.81 4.35 -11.18
C THR A 114 -7.18 4.05 -11.80
N ARG A 115 -8.23 4.80 -11.41
CA ARG A 115 -9.59 4.59 -11.92
C ARG A 115 -9.77 5.34 -13.25
N ILE A 116 -9.96 4.56 -14.30
CA ILE A 116 -10.01 5.01 -15.71
C ILE A 116 -11.40 5.47 -16.16
N ASN A 117 -12.42 5.39 -15.29
CA ASN A 117 -13.73 5.88 -15.67
C ASN A 117 -13.72 7.42 -15.77
N ARG A 118 -13.69 7.94 -17.01
CA ARG A 118 -13.74 9.36 -17.34
C ARG A 118 -14.99 10.08 -16.80
N SER A 119 -16.05 9.35 -16.45
CA SER A 119 -17.27 9.92 -15.84
C SER A 119 -17.20 10.04 -14.32
N LEU A 120 -16.22 9.41 -13.66
CA LEU A 120 -16.00 9.56 -12.23
C LEU A 120 -15.07 10.75 -11.99
N ARG A 121 -15.37 11.52 -10.94
CA ARG A 121 -14.47 12.61 -10.51
C ARG A 121 -13.09 12.03 -10.24
N LYS A 122 -12.05 12.66 -10.79
CA LYS A 122 -10.65 12.35 -10.51
C LYS A 122 -10.43 12.42 -9.00
N LEU A 123 -10.16 11.27 -8.38
CA LEU A 123 -9.96 11.15 -6.95
C LEU A 123 -8.51 10.72 -6.72
N ASP A 124 -7.64 11.71 -6.62
CA ASP A 124 -6.27 11.53 -6.13
C ASP A 124 -5.88 12.72 -5.25
N LEU A 125 -4.77 12.58 -4.54
CA LEU A 125 -4.23 13.60 -3.64
C LEU A 125 -3.60 14.81 -4.38
N HIS A 126 -3.61 14.82 -5.72
CA HIS A 126 -2.96 15.83 -6.56
C HIS A 126 -1.51 16.12 -6.16
N VAL A 127 -0.71 15.07 -5.90
CA VAL A 127 0.71 15.23 -5.49
C VAL A 127 1.64 15.54 -6.65
N LEU A 128 1.31 15.14 -7.88
CA LEU A 128 2.20 15.34 -9.05
C LEU A 128 2.54 16.81 -9.31
N PRO A 129 1.59 17.77 -9.31
CA PRO A 129 1.93 19.19 -9.47
C PRO A 129 2.82 19.75 -8.34
N VAL A 130 2.80 19.12 -7.16
CA VAL A 130 3.66 19.50 -6.02
C VAL A 130 5.09 18.99 -6.24
N TRP A 131 5.24 17.74 -6.69
CA TRP A 131 6.53 17.17 -7.07
C TRP A 131 7.18 17.90 -8.26
N GLN A 132 6.38 18.33 -9.24
CA GLN A 132 6.86 19.14 -10.37
C GLN A 132 7.42 20.51 -9.93
N LYS A 133 7.03 21.01 -8.76
CA LYS A 133 7.61 22.21 -8.13
C LYS A 133 8.86 21.90 -7.30
N GLY A 134 9.33 20.66 -7.30
CA GLY A 134 10.48 20.20 -6.51
C GLY A 134 10.18 19.97 -5.02
N ILE A 135 8.90 19.96 -4.62
CA ILE A 135 8.50 19.76 -3.23
C ILE A 135 8.26 18.28 -2.99
N THR A 136 9.22 17.60 -2.38
CA THR A 136 9.21 16.12 -2.25
C THR A 136 9.45 15.64 -0.80
N GLY A 137 9.37 16.56 0.17
CA GLY A 137 9.61 16.30 1.59
C GLY A 137 11.08 16.41 2.02
N LYS A 138 11.99 16.81 1.13
CA LYS A 138 13.41 16.99 1.46
C LYS A 138 13.60 17.94 2.65
N GLY A 139 14.36 17.48 3.65
CA GLY A 139 14.65 18.24 4.88
C GLY A 139 13.57 18.12 5.97
N VAL A 140 12.51 17.35 5.74
CA VAL A 140 11.49 17.02 6.74
C VAL A 140 11.79 15.64 7.33
N VAL A 141 11.64 15.50 8.64
CA VAL A 141 11.74 14.24 9.38
C VAL A 141 10.36 13.89 9.93
N ILE A 142 9.92 12.65 9.73
CA ILE A 142 8.59 12.17 10.09
C ILE A 142 8.74 10.92 10.94
N THR A 143 7.99 10.80 12.04
CA THR A 143 8.04 9.60 12.90
C THR A 143 6.70 8.88 12.87
N VAL A 144 6.73 7.58 12.62
CA VAL A 144 5.58 6.68 12.68
C VAL A 144 5.49 6.09 14.08
N LEU A 145 4.39 6.31 14.79
CA LEU A 145 4.12 5.75 16.12
C LEU A 145 3.25 4.49 15.95
N ASP A 146 3.84 3.30 16.05
CA ASP A 146 3.16 2.06 15.64
C ASP A 146 3.83 0.79 16.20
N ASP A 147 3.63 -0.35 15.54
CA ASP A 147 4.17 -1.68 15.90
C ASP A 147 5.66 -1.90 15.56
N GLY A 148 6.32 -0.88 15.03
CA GLY A 148 7.73 -0.90 14.64
C GLY A 148 7.95 -0.46 13.19
N LEU A 149 9.21 -0.40 12.79
CA LEU A 149 9.62 0.01 11.46
C LEU A 149 10.79 -0.85 11.00
N GLU A 150 10.59 -1.59 9.91
CA GLU A 150 11.64 -2.35 9.25
C GLU A 150 12.57 -1.38 8.53
N TRP A 151 13.52 -0.81 9.26
CA TRP A 151 14.39 0.26 8.78
C TRP A 151 15.35 -0.21 7.69
N ASN A 152 15.62 -1.51 7.60
CA ASN A 152 16.45 -2.11 6.55
C ASN A 152 15.66 -2.51 5.30
N HIS A 153 14.34 -2.24 5.25
CA HIS A 153 13.54 -2.53 4.06
C HIS A 153 14.11 -1.78 2.86
N THR A 154 14.18 -2.46 1.72
CA THR A 154 14.87 -1.94 0.52
C THR A 154 14.36 -0.58 0.03
N ASP A 155 13.10 -0.25 0.32
CA ASP A 155 12.49 1.04 -0.01
C ASP A 155 12.57 2.10 1.10
N ILE A 156 12.93 1.72 2.33
CA ILE A 156 12.99 2.63 3.48
C ILE A 156 14.43 2.98 3.85
N TYR A 157 15.37 2.06 3.66
CA TYR A 157 16.76 2.16 4.16
C TYR A 157 17.43 3.52 3.92
N PHE A 158 17.35 4.09 2.72
CA PHE A 158 17.98 5.38 2.42
C PHE A 158 17.28 6.58 3.09
N ASN A 159 16.00 6.44 3.41
CA ASN A 159 15.17 7.45 4.05
C ASN A 159 15.03 7.24 5.55
N TYR A 160 15.54 6.14 6.11
CA TYR A 160 15.52 5.90 7.55
C TYR A 160 16.29 6.98 8.32
N ASP A 161 15.77 7.34 9.49
CA ASP A 161 16.39 8.23 10.45
C ASP A 161 16.39 7.60 11.86
N PRO A 162 17.57 7.21 12.39
CA PRO A 162 17.68 6.61 13.71
C PRO A 162 17.39 7.61 14.84
N ASP A 163 17.65 8.90 14.66
CA ASP A 163 17.40 9.92 15.70
C ASP A 163 15.89 10.17 15.87
N ALA A 164 15.11 9.86 14.84
CA ALA A 164 13.65 9.88 14.85
C ALA A 164 13.02 8.56 15.35
N SER A 165 13.83 7.60 15.81
CA SER A 165 13.41 6.23 16.09
C SER A 165 13.73 5.77 17.51
N TYR A 166 12.85 4.94 18.07
CA TYR A 166 13.03 4.35 19.40
C TYR A 166 12.09 3.16 19.62
N ASP A 167 12.49 2.19 20.43
CA ASP A 167 11.63 1.10 20.88
C ASP A 167 11.27 1.28 22.36
N PHE A 168 10.00 1.58 22.63
CA PHE A 168 9.50 1.73 23.99
C PHE A 168 9.11 0.41 24.65
N ASN A 169 8.91 -0.67 23.88
CA ASN A 169 8.62 -1.99 24.42
C ASN A 169 9.88 -2.63 25.01
N ASP A 170 10.97 -2.57 24.25
CA ASP A 170 12.24 -3.20 24.60
C ASP A 170 13.24 -2.18 25.20
N ASN A 171 12.88 -0.89 25.17
CA ASN A 171 13.59 0.24 25.77
C ASN A 171 15.01 0.43 25.21
N ASP A 172 15.12 0.35 23.88
CA ASP A 172 16.36 0.53 23.11
C ASP A 172 16.12 1.42 21.86
N HIS A 173 17.15 1.62 21.04
CA HIS A 173 17.11 2.48 19.86
C HIS A 173 16.72 1.74 18.57
N ASP A 174 16.39 0.44 18.62
CA ASP A 174 16.10 -0.36 17.44
C ASP A 174 14.58 -0.59 17.28
N PRO A 175 13.89 0.19 16.42
CA PRO A 175 12.44 0.08 16.25
C PRO A 175 12.03 -1.16 15.43
N PHE A 176 12.92 -2.14 15.24
CA PHE A 176 12.69 -3.25 14.34
C PHE A 176 11.46 -4.07 14.78
N PRO A 177 10.53 -4.38 13.86
CA PRO A 177 9.32 -5.10 14.20
C PRO A 177 9.65 -6.55 14.58
N ARG A 178 8.92 -7.10 15.57
CA ARG A 178 9.05 -8.50 15.93
C ARG A 178 8.33 -9.38 14.90
N TYR A 179 9.09 -10.25 14.24
CA TYR A 179 8.51 -11.23 13.33
C TYR A 179 7.83 -12.36 14.10
N ASP A 180 6.51 -12.48 13.92
CA ASP A 180 5.71 -13.54 14.50
C ASP A 180 4.93 -14.30 13.39
N PRO A 181 4.43 -15.52 13.67
CA PRO A 181 3.67 -16.30 12.69
C PRO A 181 2.35 -15.66 12.23
N THR A 182 1.78 -14.72 13.01
CA THR A 182 0.54 -14.01 12.65
C THR A 182 0.81 -12.77 11.79
N ASN A 183 2.08 -12.35 11.71
CA ASN A 183 2.57 -11.19 10.97
C ASN A 183 1.77 -9.94 11.36
N GLU A 184 1.63 -9.71 12.67
CA GLU A 184 0.87 -8.59 13.22
C GLU A 184 1.69 -7.29 13.17
N ASN A 185 3.00 -7.36 13.45
CA ASN A 185 3.91 -6.20 13.51
C ASN A 185 4.39 -5.74 12.13
N LYS A 186 3.46 -5.36 11.25
CA LYS A 186 3.75 -4.95 9.86
C LYS A 186 3.16 -3.60 9.51
N HIS A 187 2.36 -3.02 10.40
CA HIS A 187 1.54 -1.85 10.14
C HIS A 187 2.42 -0.61 10.04
N GLY A 188 3.36 -0.40 10.97
CA GLY A 188 4.27 0.74 10.97
C GLY A 188 5.15 0.80 9.73
N THR A 189 5.72 -0.32 9.28
CA THR A 189 6.49 -0.39 8.02
C THR A 189 5.64 -0.02 6.80
N ARG A 190 4.36 -0.38 6.77
CA ARG A 190 3.44 -0.01 5.67
C ARG A 190 3.15 1.48 5.67
N CYS A 191 2.83 2.04 6.84
CA CYS A 191 2.60 3.47 7.01
C CYS A 191 3.84 4.29 6.64
N ALA A 192 5.03 3.85 7.06
CA ALA A 192 6.28 4.48 6.66
C ALA A 192 6.49 4.44 5.15
N GLY A 193 6.09 3.34 4.50
CA GLY A 193 6.10 3.21 3.06
C GLY A 193 5.26 4.27 2.36
N GLU A 194 4.01 4.48 2.80
CA GLU A 194 3.12 5.49 2.24
C GLU A 194 3.72 6.90 2.29
N ILE A 195 4.49 7.18 3.35
CA ILE A 195 5.10 8.48 3.58
C ILE A 195 6.38 8.64 2.74
N ALA A 196 7.34 7.72 2.90
CA ALA A 196 8.73 7.95 2.52
C ALA A 196 9.41 6.75 1.85
N MET A 197 8.67 5.81 1.25
CA MET A 197 9.32 4.84 0.37
C MET A 197 10.00 5.54 -0.80
N GLN A 198 11.22 5.10 -1.14
CA GLN A 198 12.05 5.70 -2.17
C GLN A 198 11.36 5.75 -3.53
N ALA A 199 11.62 6.82 -4.29
CA ALA A 199 11.26 6.89 -5.70
C ALA A 199 12.37 6.28 -6.57
N ASN A 200 12.01 5.82 -7.78
CA ASN A 200 12.95 5.51 -8.87
C ASN A 200 14.03 4.46 -8.52
N ASN A 201 13.73 3.50 -7.64
CA ASN A 201 14.65 2.43 -7.27
C ASN A 201 14.24 1.05 -7.82
N LEU A 202 13.26 1.03 -8.74
CA LEU A 202 12.69 -0.16 -9.39
C LEU A 202 12.02 -1.15 -8.41
N LYS A 203 11.63 -0.69 -7.23
CA LYS A 203 10.99 -1.51 -6.19
C LYS A 203 9.67 -0.87 -5.76
N CYS A 204 8.69 -1.74 -5.49
CA CYS A 204 7.34 -1.39 -5.04
C CYS A 204 6.71 -0.15 -5.71
N GLY A 205 6.75 1.01 -5.06
CA GLY A 205 6.07 2.25 -5.44
C GLY A 205 6.83 3.48 -4.97
N VAL A 206 6.13 4.58 -4.69
CA VAL A 206 6.73 5.83 -4.23
C VAL A 206 5.94 6.44 -3.07
N GLY A 207 6.64 6.96 -2.06
CA GLY A 207 6.02 7.66 -0.94
C GLY A 207 5.60 9.07 -1.33
N VAL A 208 4.60 9.63 -0.64
CA VAL A 208 4.13 11.01 -0.87
C VAL A 208 5.28 12.02 -0.73
N ALA A 209 6.16 11.78 0.24
CA ALA A 209 7.33 12.57 0.60
C ALA A 209 8.61 11.72 0.46
N TYR A 210 8.84 11.18 -0.74
CA TYR A 210 9.92 10.22 -1.01
C TYR A 210 11.37 10.72 -0.79
N ASN A 211 11.58 12.02 -0.55
CA ASN A 211 12.88 12.58 -0.14
C ASN A 211 12.92 13.02 1.34
N SER A 212 11.85 12.77 2.10
CA SER A 212 11.84 12.98 3.55
C SER A 212 12.59 11.88 4.29
N LYS A 213 12.90 12.15 5.54
CA LYS A 213 13.41 11.16 6.49
C LYS A 213 12.27 10.57 7.30
N VAL A 214 12.34 9.28 7.61
CA VAL A 214 11.33 8.55 8.37
C VAL A 214 11.95 7.73 9.50
N GLY A 215 11.38 7.86 10.69
CA GLY A 215 11.70 7.04 11.86
C GLY A 215 10.48 6.28 12.37
N GLY A 216 10.73 5.29 13.24
CA GLY A 216 9.69 4.47 13.85
C GLY A 216 9.79 4.51 15.37
N LYS A 217 8.65 4.69 16.05
CA LYS A 217 8.53 4.48 17.50
C LYS A 217 7.63 3.30 17.78
N LYS A 218 8.24 2.23 18.31
CA LYS A 218 7.57 0.95 18.61
C LYS A 218 6.98 0.99 20.02
N TYR A 219 5.70 0.65 20.15
CA TYR A 219 4.92 0.61 21.41
C TYR A 219 4.09 -0.68 21.55
#